data_AF-A0A2V5XBJ4-F1
#
_entry.id   AF-A0A2V5XBJ4-F1
#
_cell.length_a   1.000
_cell.length_b   1.000
_cell.length_c   1.000
_cell.angle_alpha   90.00
_cell.angle_beta   90.00
_cell.angle_gamma   90.00
#
_symmetry.space_group_name_H-M   'P 1'
#
loop_
_entity.id
_entity.type
_entity.pdbx_description
1 polymer ?
#
loop_
_entity_poly.entity_id
_entity_poly.type
_entity_poly.pdbx_seq_one_letter_code
_entity_poly.pdbx_strand_id
1 'polypeptide(L)'
;MSKGERISRLVRDLEGDDVDLSGDVANHPFYRAFFRCWNEQRYYEAHDVLEQLWLNSAAHDGNFFKGLIQAAGAFVHLQKNFEHPTHVKHSRRLRPAVKLFELAEKNLSIFGPRHHALDVSGLVDLLRKTREKITDSDFKSNPWSPRNAPRLELSPRKN
;
A
#
# COMPACT_ATOMS: atom_id res chain seq x y z
N MET A 1 -11.43 -15.42 16.55
CA MET A 1 -10.91 -15.36 15.17
C MET A 1 -9.61 -14.57 15.18
N SER A 2 -8.53 -15.16 14.70
CA SER A 2 -7.21 -14.53 14.62
C SER A 2 -7.14 -13.48 13.50
N LYS A 3 -6.11 -12.63 13.54
CA LYS A 3 -5.83 -11.66 12.46
C LYS A 3 -5.68 -12.38 11.11
N GLY A 4 -4.95 -13.49 11.10
CA GLY A 4 -4.73 -14.31 9.91
C GLY A 4 -6.02 -14.92 9.36
N GLU A 5 -6.90 -15.42 10.22
CA GLU A 5 -8.21 -15.96 9.78
C GLU A 5 -9.10 -14.89 9.15
N ARG A 6 -9.10 -13.67 9.70
CA ARG A 6 -9.85 -12.52 9.16
C ARG A 6 -9.32 -12.12 7.78
N ILE A 7 -8.00 -12.06 7.62
CA ILE A 7 -7.37 -11.69 6.34
C ILE A 7 -7.61 -12.79 5.30
N SER A 8 -7.43 -14.06 5.64
CA SER A 8 -7.68 -15.15 4.70
C SER A 8 -9.14 -15.19 4.23
N ARG A 9 -10.11 -14.86 5.10
CA ARG A 9 -11.50 -14.68 4.69
C ARG A 9 -11.67 -13.52 3.73
N LEU A 10 -11.11 -12.36 4.06
CA LEU A 10 -11.16 -11.18 3.19
C LEU A 10 -10.60 -11.47 1.79
N VAL A 11 -9.47 -12.18 1.70
CA VAL A 11 -8.87 -12.55 0.41
C VAL A 11 -9.78 -13.48 -0.38
N ARG A 12 -10.42 -14.46 0.25
CA ARG A 12 -11.42 -15.33 -0.42
C ARG A 12 -12.63 -14.53 -0.91
N ASP A 13 -13.15 -13.61 -0.10
CA ASP A 13 -14.28 -12.77 -0.48
C ASP A 13 -13.94 -11.86 -1.69
N LEU A 14 -12.67 -11.48 -1.85
CA LEU A 14 -12.20 -10.60 -2.92
C LEU A 14 -11.77 -11.33 -4.20
N GLU A 15 -11.13 -12.50 -4.07
CA GLU A 15 -10.49 -13.21 -5.19
C GLU A 15 -11.12 -14.59 -5.50
N GLY A 16 -12.05 -15.09 -4.68
CA GLY A 16 -12.72 -16.38 -4.85
C GLY A 16 -12.10 -17.52 -4.01
N ASP A 17 -12.72 -18.71 -4.06
CA ASP A 17 -12.29 -19.89 -3.27
C ASP A 17 -11.27 -20.79 -4.01
N ASP A 18 -11.26 -20.80 -5.34
CA ASP A 18 -10.34 -21.60 -6.18
C ASP A 18 -9.03 -20.85 -6.42
N VAL A 19 -8.26 -20.67 -5.34
CA VAL A 19 -7.10 -19.79 -5.35
C VAL A 19 -5.79 -20.57 -5.51
N ASP A 20 -5.16 -20.40 -6.68
CA ASP A 20 -3.82 -20.94 -6.92
C ASP A 20 -2.76 -20.07 -6.21
N LEU A 21 -2.20 -20.62 -5.13
CA LEU A 21 -1.09 -20.01 -4.37
C LEU A 21 0.28 -20.29 -5.00
N SER A 22 0.35 -21.11 -6.04
CA SER A 22 1.59 -21.48 -6.75
C SER A 22 1.87 -20.63 -7.99
N GLY A 23 0.96 -19.71 -8.34
CA GLY A 23 1.11 -18.77 -9.44
C GLY A 23 2.22 -17.73 -9.23
N ASP A 24 2.56 -17.01 -10.30
CA ASP A 24 3.45 -15.85 -10.24
C ASP A 24 2.89 -14.75 -9.33
N VAL A 25 3.78 -13.89 -8.79
CA VAL A 25 3.39 -12.83 -7.83
C VAL A 25 2.25 -11.96 -8.35
N ALA A 26 2.25 -11.63 -9.65
CA ALA A 26 1.20 -10.81 -10.26
C ALA A 26 -0.21 -11.44 -10.21
N ASN A 27 -0.30 -12.78 -10.16
CA ASN A 27 -1.57 -13.50 -10.02
C ASN A 27 -1.84 -13.96 -8.59
N HIS A 28 -0.88 -13.79 -7.69
CA HIS A 28 -1.05 -14.20 -6.31
C HIS A 28 -2.23 -13.44 -5.66
N PRO A 29 -3.19 -14.14 -5.02
CA PRO A 29 -4.42 -13.55 -4.50
C PRO A 29 -4.19 -12.46 -3.45
N PHE A 30 -3.26 -12.66 -2.53
CA PHE A 30 -2.92 -11.62 -1.54
C PHE A 30 -2.31 -10.38 -2.21
N TYR A 31 -1.58 -10.55 -3.31
CA TYR A 31 -1.05 -9.43 -4.07
C TYR A 31 -2.18 -8.66 -4.77
N ARG A 32 -3.14 -9.35 -5.40
CA ARG A 32 -4.30 -8.71 -6.03
C ARG A 32 -5.24 -8.05 -5.01
N ALA A 33 -5.50 -8.72 -3.89
CA ALA A 33 -6.31 -8.20 -2.80
C ALA A 33 -5.71 -6.92 -2.18
N PHE A 34 -4.38 -6.77 -2.15
CA PHE A 34 -3.73 -5.52 -1.76
C PHE A 34 -4.19 -4.35 -2.63
N PHE A 35 -4.18 -4.49 -3.97
CA PHE A 35 -4.58 -3.40 -4.87
C PHE A 35 -6.08 -3.13 -4.81
N ARG A 36 -6.92 -4.16 -4.65
CA ARG A 36 -8.36 -3.96 -4.41
C ARG A 36 -8.59 -3.15 -3.14
N CYS A 37 -8.00 -3.55 -2.02
CA CYS A 37 -8.11 -2.82 -0.76
C CYS A 37 -7.58 -1.38 -0.89
N TRP A 38 -6.45 -1.19 -1.57
CA TRP A 38 -5.89 0.14 -1.83
C TRP A 38 -6.89 1.03 -2.60
N ASN A 39 -7.45 0.51 -3.69
CA ASN A 39 -8.35 1.24 -4.57
C ASN A 39 -9.73 1.50 -3.94
N GLU A 40 -10.11 0.69 -2.95
CA GLU A 40 -11.26 0.90 -2.05
C GLU A 40 -10.94 1.79 -0.84
N GLN A 41 -9.72 2.35 -0.75
CA GLN A 41 -9.26 3.21 0.35
C GLN A 41 -9.20 2.48 1.71
N ARG A 42 -9.16 1.15 1.69
CA ARG A 42 -9.01 0.25 2.84
C ARG A 42 -7.53 -0.01 3.09
N TYR A 43 -6.77 1.07 3.34
CA TYR A 43 -5.31 1.01 3.42
C TYR A 43 -4.79 0.16 4.57
N TYR A 44 -5.55 0.05 5.67
CA TYR A 44 -5.20 -0.80 6.79
C TYR A 44 -5.29 -2.28 6.40
N GLU A 45 -6.35 -2.67 5.70
CA GLU A 45 -6.47 -4.02 5.16
C GLU A 45 -5.46 -4.30 4.05
N ALA A 46 -5.16 -3.33 3.18
CA ALA A 46 -4.10 -3.48 2.18
C ALA A 46 -2.76 -3.80 2.86
N HIS A 47 -2.39 -3.02 3.90
CA HIS A 47 -1.20 -3.29 4.71
C HIS A 47 -1.22 -4.71 5.30
N ASP A 48 -2.30 -5.09 5.98
CA ASP A 48 -2.44 -6.36 6.68
C ASP A 48 -2.38 -7.58 5.72
N VAL A 49 -3.07 -7.49 4.58
CA VAL A 49 -3.10 -8.55 3.56
C VAL A 49 -1.68 -8.84 3.07
N LEU A 50 -0.91 -7.80 2.74
CA LEU A 50 0.41 -7.99 2.15
C LEU A 50 1.48 -8.34 3.20
N GLU A 51 1.32 -7.90 4.46
CA GLU A 51 2.16 -8.34 5.58
C GLU A 51 2.09 -9.85 5.78
N GLN A 52 0.89 -10.44 5.67
CA GLN A 52 0.71 -11.89 5.78
C GLN A 52 1.37 -12.66 4.62
N LEU A 53 1.40 -12.09 3.41
CA LEU A 53 2.13 -12.68 2.28
C LEU A 53 3.65 -12.58 2.49
N TRP A 54 4.13 -11.40 2.89
CA TRP A 54 5.55 -11.10 3.03
C TRP A 54 6.25 -11.99 4.04
N LEU A 55 5.63 -12.24 5.21
CA LEU A 55 6.17 -13.11 6.26
C LEU A 55 6.41 -14.55 5.80
N ASN A 56 5.79 -14.97 4.69
CA ASN A 56 5.89 -16.32 4.14
C ASN A 56 6.76 -16.40 2.86
N SER A 57 7.38 -15.30 2.41
CA SER A 57 8.13 -15.22 1.15
C SER A 57 9.66 -15.23 1.33
N ALA A 58 10.40 -15.95 0.47
CA ALA A 58 11.86 -16.04 0.52
C ALA A 58 12.57 -14.90 -0.25
N ALA A 59 13.27 -14.06 0.51
CA ALA A 59 14.48 -13.28 0.25
C ALA A 59 14.62 -12.32 -0.96
N HIS A 60 14.10 -12.56 -2.18
CA HIS A 60 14.40 -11.68 -3.32
C HIS A 60 13.49 -10.45 -3.45
N ASP A 61 12.18 -10.61 -3.27
CA ASP A 61 11.20 -9.51 -3.35
C ASP A 61 10.86 -8.87 -2.00
N GLY A 62 11.61 -9.21 -0.96
CA GLY A 62 11.34 -8.77 0.40
C GLY A 62 11.27 -7.24 0.53
N ASN A 63 12.16 -6.51 -0.15
CA ASN A 63 12.13 -5.04 -0.16
C ASN A 63 10.95 -4.50 -0.98
N PHE A 64 10.57 -5.15 -2.08
CA PHE A 64 9.42 -4.74 -2.88
C PHE A 64 8.13 -4.78 -2.05
N PHE A 65 7.84 -5.93 -1.43
CA PHE A 65 6.66 -6.07 -0.57
C PHE A 65 6.71 -5.15 0.64
N LYS A 66 7.87 -5.03 1.29
CA LYS A 66 8.08 -4.08 2.39
C LYS A 66 7.77 -2.65 1.97
N GLY A 67 8.19 -2.25 0.76
CA GLY A 67 7.89 -0.94 0.19
C GLY A 67 6.38 -0.71 -0.01
N LEU A 68 5.66 -1.68 -0.55
CA LEU A 68 4.19 -1.62 -0.69
C LEU A 68 3.46 -1.54 0.65
N ILE A 69 3.89 -2.34 1.63
CA ILE A 69 3.34 -2.31 3.00
C ILE A 69 3.57 -0.93 3.65
N GLN A 70 4.78 -0.37 3.50
CA GLN A 70 5.09 0.97 4.01
C GLN A 70 4.28 2.06 3.31
N ALA A 71 4.10 1.96 2.00
CA ALA A 71 3.22 2.87 1.26
C ALA A 71 1.80 2.83 1.80
N ALA A 72 1.21 1.63 1.97
CA ALA A 72 -0.14 1.49 2.55
C ALA A 72 -0.21 2.06 3.97
N GLY A 73 0.79 1.79 4.81
CA GLY A 73 0.90 2.36 6.14
C GLY A 73 0.94 3.91 6.13
N ALA A 74 1.65 4.52 5.18
CA ALA A 74 1.66 5.97 5.02
C ALA A 74 0.26 6.52 4.74
N PHE A 75 -0.51 5.87 3.84
CA PHE A 75 -1.89 6.26 3.55
C PHE A 75 -2.85 6.00 4.73
N VAL A 76 -2.64 4.96 5.55
CA VAL A 76 -3.37 4.81 6.84
C VAL A 76 -3.16 6.03 7.73
N HIS A 77 -1.94 6.56 7.80
CA HIS A 77 -1.66 7.77 8.57
C HIS A 77 -2.37 9.00 8.01
N LEU A 78 -2.38 9.17 6.69
CA LEU A 78 -3.10 10.28 6.04
C LEU A 78 -4.61 10.17 6.24
N GLN A 79 -5.19 8.99 6.04
CA GLN A 79 -6.62 8.74 6.23
C GLN A 79 -7.04 9.03 7.67
N LYS A 80 -6.29 8.50 8.66
CA LYS A 80 -6.60 8.75 10.07
C LYS A 80 -6.43 10.22 10.47
N ASN A 81 -5.48 10.92 9.88
CA ASN A 81 -5.33 12.37 10.10
C ASN A 81 -6.52 13.14 9.53
N PHE A 82 -6.97 12.79 8.33
CA PHE A 82 -8.13 13.40 7.66
C PHE A 82 -9.44 13.15 8.42
N GLU A 83 -9.67 11.92 8.89
CA GLU A 83 -10.87 11.53 9.64
C GLU A 83 -10.94 12.19 11.02
N HIS A 84 -9.79 12.46 11.65
CA HIS A 84 -9.70 12.92 13.03
C HIS A 84 -8.67 14.05 13.21
N PRO A 85 -8.85 15.21 12.55
CA PRO A 85 -7.83 16.26 12.48
C PRO A 85 -7.55 16.93 13.83
N THR A 86 -8.50 16.90 14.78
CA THR A 86 -8.37 17.50 16.12
C THR A 86 -7.97 16.50 17.20
N HIS A 87 -7.98 15.20 16.90
CA HIS A 87 -7.68 14.17 17.89
C HIS A 87 -6.18 14.16 18.24
N VAL A 88 -5.85 14.15 19.54
CA VAL A 88 -4.49 14.29 20.09
C VAL A 88 -3.43 13.43 19.41
N LYS A 89 -3.78 12.19 19.05
CA LYS A 89 -2.91 11.25 18.35
C LYS A 89 -2.96 11.39 16.83
N HIS A 90 -4.13 11.63 16.26
CA HIS A 90 -4.34 11.51 14.82
C HIS A 90 -3.95 12.81 14.08
N SER A 91 -4.07 13.95 14.75
CA SER A 91 -3.59 15.26 14.25
C SER A 91 -2.09 15.30 13.96
N ARG A 92 -1.29 14.44 14.60
CA ARG A 92 0.18 14.41 14.49
C ARG A 92 0.70 13.37 13.47
N ARG A 93 -0.19 12.74 12.69
CA ARG A 93 0.16 11.60 11.83
C ARG A 93 0.87 11.93 10.52
N LEU A 94 0.94 13.21 10.13
CA LEU A 94 1.65 13.63 8.91
C LEU A 94 3.16 13.33 8.98
N ARG A 95 3.80 13.49 10.14
CA ARG A 95 5.23 13.18 10.32
C ARG A 95 5.53 11.68 10.16
N PRO A 96 4.81 10.77 10.84
CA PRO A 96 4.93 9.33 10.56
C PRO A 96 4.65 8.96 9.10
N ALA A 97 3.65 9.58 8.45
CA ALA A 97 3.34 9.31 7.04
C ALA A 97 4.55 9.62 6.13
N VAL A 98 5.16 10.79 6.31
CA VAL A 98 6.38 11.19 5.57
C VAL A 98 7.52 10.19 5.75
N LYS A 99 7.74 9.69 6.97
CA LYS A 99 8.77 8.66 7.21
C LYS A 99 8.49 7.35 6.50
N LEU A 100 7.23 6.94 6.42
CA LEU A 100 6.86 5.75 5.65
C LEU A 100 6.97 5.96 4.14
N PHE A 101 6.67 7.17 3.63
CA PHE A 101 6.92 7.51 2.23
C PHE A 101 8.41 7.42 1.87
N GLU A 102 9.31 8.01 2.68
CA GLU A 102 10.76 7.93 2.46
C GLU A 102 11.26 6.47 2.40
N LEU A 103 10.76 5.61 3.28
CA LEU A 103 11.14 4.20 3.32
C LEU A 103 10.57 3.42 2.12
N ALA A 104 9.32 3.68 1.75
CA ALA A 104 8.68 3.06 0.59
C ALA A 104 9.37 3.46 -0.71
N GLU A 105 9.66 4.76 -0.91
CA GLU A 105 10.43 5.28 -2.06
C GLU A 105 11.78 4.56 -2.18
N LYS A 106 12.55 4.50 -1.08
CA LYS A 106 13.84 3.81 -1.05
C LYS A 106 13.72 2.33 -1.46
N ASN A 107 12.76 1.62 -0.88
CA ASN A 107 12.61 0.18 -1.10
C ASN A 107 12.06 -0.17 -2.49
N LEU A 108 11.23 0.69 -3.08
CA LEU A 108 10.59 0.44 -4.38
C LEU A 108 11.44 0.89 -5.57
N SER A 109 12.24 1.95 -5.41
CA SER A 109 12.95 2.59 -6.53
C SER A 109 13.82 1.63 -7.38
N ILE A 110 14.40 0.60 -6.77
CA ILE A 110 15.26 -0.37 -7.47
C ILE A 110 14.49 -1.33 -8.40
N PHE A 111 13.16 -1.40 -8.27
CA PHE A 111 12.28 -2.27 -9.05
C PHE A 111 11.63 -1.54 -10.25
N GLY A 112 12.09 -0.32 -10.55
CA GLY A 112 11.61 0.47 -11.68
C GLY A 112 12.06 -0.08 -13.05
N PRO A 113 11.34 0.24 -14.14
CA PRO A 113 10.09 1.01 -14.15
C PRO A 113 8.85 0.17 -13.82
N ARG A 114 8.94 -1.16 -13.96
CA ARG A 114 7.82 -2.09 -13.75
C ARG A 114 8.31 -3.38 -13.12
N HIS A 115 7.56 -3.89 -12.15
CA HIS A 115 7.83 -5.15 -11.45
C HIS A 115 6.51 -5.80 -11.04
N HIS A 116 6.36 -7.11 -11.23
CA HIS A 116 5.12 -7.85 -10.93
C HIS A 116 3.85 -7.20 -11.48
N ALA A 117 3.93 -6.72 -12.74
CA ALA A 117 2.87 -5.97 -13.45
C ALA A 117 2.50 -4.59 -12.86
N LEU A 118 3.14 -4.13 -11.79
CA LEU A 118 2.95 -2.79 -11.23
C LEU A 118 3.87 -1.77 -11.92
N ASP A 119 3.33 -0.60 -12.27
CA ASP A 119 4.13 0.59 -12.62
C ASP A 119 4.80 1.15 -11.35
N VAL A 120 6.03 0.70 -11.11
CA VAL A 120 6.80 1.07 -9.91
C VAL A 120 7.26 2.51 -9.99
N SER A 121 7.67 2.99 -11.17
CA SER A 121 8.06 4.38 -11.35
C SER A 121 6.89 5.33 -11.06
N GLY A 122 5.70 5.02 -11.58
CA GLY A 122 4.48 5.78 -11.30
C GLY A 122 4.12 5.82 -9.81
N LEU A 123 4.25 4.67 -9.11
CA LEU A 123 4.04 4.63 -7.66
C LEU A 123 5.08 5.46 -6.91
N VAL A 124 6.38 5.30 -7.18
CA VAL A 124 7.44 6.07 -6.50
C VAL A 124 7.23 7.58 -6.69
N ASP A 125 6.88 8.02 -7.89
CA ASP A 125 6.57 9.43 -8.17
C ASP A 125 5.34 9.93 -7.40
N LEU A 126 4.29 9.11 -7.27
CA LEU A 126 3.12 9.43 -6.47
C LEU A 126 3.51 9.61 -4.99
N LEU A 127 4.29 8.68 -4.42
CA LEU A 127 4.70 8.74 -3.02
C LEU A 127 5.54 9.99 -2.75
N ARG A 128 6.53 10.26 -3.62
CA ARG A 128 7.38 11.44 -3.56
C ARG A 128 6.59 12.74 -3.61
N LYS A 129 5.71 12.91 -4.61
CA LYS A 129 4.87 14.12 -4.75
C LYS A 129 3.93 14.32 -3.55
N THR A 130 3.42 13.22 -3.00
CA THR A 130 2.55 13.28 -1.82
C THR A 130 3.34 13.70 -0.58
N ARG A 131 4.54 13.15 -0.40
CA ARG A 131 5.48 13.53 0.66
C ARG A 131 5.88 15.00 0.57
N GLU A 132 6.28 15.46 -0.62
CA GLU A 132 6.69 16.85 -0.90
C GLU A 132 5.58 17.84 -0.51
N LYS A 133 4.33 17.59 -0.92
CA LYS A 133 3.17 18.43 -0.52
C LYS A 133 3.02 18.57 1.00
N ILE A 134 3.31 17.50 1.76
CA ILE A 134 3.23 17.53 3.23
C ILE A 134 4.39 18.35 3.79
N THR A 135 5.63 18.11 3.32
CA THR A 135 6.82 18.80 3.83
C THR A 135 6.84 20.28 3.45
N ASP A 136 6.41 20.63 2.25
CA ASP A 136 6.36 22.02 1.75
C ASP A 136 5.30 22.83 2.50
N SER A 137 4.28 22.15 3.02
CA SER A 137 3.29 22.77 3.91
C SER A 137 3.76 22.90 5.37
N ASP A 138 5.01 22.53 5.69
CA ASP A 138 5.52 22.44 7.06
C ASP A 138 4.63 21.53 7.94
N PHE A 139 4.19 20.41 7.38
CA PHE A 139 3.28 19.44 8.01
C PHE A 139 1.94 20.05 8.48
N LYS A 140 1.46 21.11 7.82
CA LYS A 140 0.17 21.76 8.15
C LYS A 140 -0.98 21.28 7.26
N SER A 141 -0.67 20.72 6.09
CA SER A 141 -1.66 20.28 5.12
C SER A 141 -1.56 18.78 4.86
N ASN A 142 -2.72 18.12 4.89
CA ASN A 142 -2.86 16.75 4.43
C ASN A 142 -3.33 16.77 2.96
N PRO A 143 -2.52 16.31 1.99
CA PRO A 143 -2.89 16.33 0.59
C PRO A 143 -3.92 15.26 0.22
N TRP A 144 -4.19 14.28 1.10
CA TRP A 144 -5.12 13.19 0.85
C TRP A 144 -6.53 13.51 1.35
N SER A 145 -7.50 13.06 0.58
CA SER A 145 -8.94 13.02 0.88
C SER A 145 -9.58 11.86 0.11
N PRO A 146 -10.78 11.40 0.49
CA PRO A 146 -11.48 10.36 -0.26
C PRO A 146 -11.73 10.70 -1.74
N ARG A 147 -11.81 12.00 -2.09
CA ARG A 147 -12.05 12.47 -3.47
C ARG A 147 -10.82 12.41 -4.37
N ASN A 148 -9.62 12.47 -3.81
CA ASN A 148 -8.36 12.47 -4.56
C ASN A 148 -7.46 11.29 -4.16
N ALA A 149 -8.05 10.24 -3.56
CA ALA A 149 -7.35 9.04 -3.18
C ALA A 149 -6.71 8.39 -4.42
N PRO A 150 -5.41 8.09 -4.38
CA PRO A 150 -4.74 7.52 -5.54
C PRO A 150 -5.17 6.08 -5.77
N ARG A 151 -5.25 5.69 -7.03
CA ARG A 151 -5.49 4.33 -7.47
C ARG A 151 -4.23 3.72 -8.04
N LEU A 152 -4.04 2.43 -7.80
CA LEU A 152 -2.96 1.63 -8.34
C LEU A 152 -3.57 0.50 -9.17
N GLU A 153 -3.19 0.44 -10.44
CA GLU A 153 -3.68 -0.57 -11.36
C GLU A 153 -2.52 -1.45 -11.82
N LEU A 154 -2.74 -2.75 -11.91
CA LEU A 154 -1.79 -3.68 -12.50
C LEU A 154 -1.96 -3.64 -14.02
N SER A 155 -0.84 -3.58 -14.74
CA SER A 155 -0.89 -3.61 -16.21
C SER A 155 -1.48 -4.93 -16.68
N PRO A 156 -2.45 -4.93 -17.62
CA PRO A 156 -2.91 -6.15 -18.25
C PRO A 156 -1.73 -6.81 -18.99
N ARG A 157 -1.78 -8.14 -19.12
CA ARG A 157 -0.79 -8.91 -19.90
C ARG A 157 -0.58 -8.22 -21.25
N LYS A 158 0.68 -8.07 -21.68
CA LYS A 158 0.93 -8.19 -23.12
C LYS A 158 0.74 -9.68 -23.41
N ASN A 159 -0.33 -10.02 -24.14
CA ASN A 159 -0.49 -11.35 -24.72
C ASN A 159 0.72 -11.68 -25.61
#